data_AF-A0A9D7DD66-F1
#
_entry.id   AF-A0A9D7DD66-F1
#
_cell.length_a   1.000
_cell.length_b   1.000
_cell.length_c   1.000
_cell.angle_alpha   90.00
_cell.angle_beta   90.00
_cell.angle_gamma   90.00
#
_symmetry.space_group_name_H-M   'P 1'
#
loop_
_entity.id
_entity.type
_entity.pdbx_description
1 polymer ?
#
loop_
_entity_poly.entity_id
_entity_poly.type
_entity_poly.pdbx_seq_one_letter_code
_entity_poly.pdbx_strand_id
1 'polypeptide(L)'
;MVPRAHNWSANWIWLWLLCRWHKPTGIIGRGIFATALALRMRNAGLVPQVCFDGRAAYGAEWEEYRVVDNDRLIAECVALEREVVNGADLRMSVSHVLVQHWRERLGYRGERHLVIPCTLGRSVEARPTREAADLRAELGWSKEDTVLVYSGTSVGWQSLDLAERVAPLACGGLYAPHVVPEPGSCGDRSVEVRLSRAG
;
A
#
# COMPACT_ATOMS: atom_id res chain seq x y z
N MET A 1 13.09 2.77 17.91
CA MET A 1 11.91 3.34 17.23
C MET A 1 10.70 3.12 18.11
N VAL A 2 9.89 4.15 18.33
CA VAL A 2 8.65 4.04 19.10
C VAL A 2 7.56 3.52 18.16
N PRO A 3 6.95 2.36 18.45
CA PRO A 3 5.93 1.77 17.58
C PRO A 3 4.62 2.56 17.62
N ARG A 4 3.80 2.36 16.58
CA ARG A 4 2.47 2.95 16.31
C ARG A 4 2.49 4.33 15.65
N ALA A 5 1.52 4.54 14.76
CA ALA A 5 1.39 5.76 13.97
C ALA A 5 1.30 7.02 14.84
N HIS A 6 0.60 6.99 15.98
CA HIS A 6 0.48 8.17 16.85
C HIS A 6 1.82 8.64 17.46
N ASN A 7 2.81 7.77 17.59
CA ASN A 7 4.13 8.11 18.14
C ASN A 7 5.16 8.42 17.05
N TRP A 8 4.73 8.58 15.80
CA TRP A 8 5.64 8.72 14.66
C TRP A 8 6.64 9.85 14.90
N SER A 9 6.17 10.98 15.42
CA SER A 9 6.97 12.18 15.63
C SER A 9 8.10 11.94 16.62
N ALA A 10 7.89 11.18 17.70
CA ALA A 10 8.90 10.87 18.72
C ALA A 10 10.17 10.17 18.16
N ASN A 11 10.07 9.53 16.99
CA ASN A 11 11.21 8.92 16.32
C ASN A 11 12.25 9.92 15.80
N TRP A 12 11.95 11.22 15.81
CA TRP A 12 12.89 12.26 15.36
C TRP A 12 14.20 12.26 16.14
N ILE A 13 14.19 11.93 17.44
CA ILE A 13 15.39 11.91 18.29
C ILE A 13 16.38 10.85 17.80
N TRP A 14 15.88 9.65 17.49
CA TRP A 14 16.69 8.56 16.97
C TRP A 14 17.27 8.90 15.61
N LEU A 15 16.43 9.45 14.72
CA LEU A 15 16.90 9.87 13.40
C LEU A 15 17.95 10.98 13.48
N TRP A 16 17.78 11.92 14.40
CA TRP A 16 18.74 13.00 14.66
C TRP A 16 20.11 12.46 15.08
N LEU A 17 20.14 11.51 16.03
CA LEU A 17 21.37 10.87 16.48
C LEU A 17 22.09 10.16 15.33
N LEU A 18 21.33 9.40 14.52
CA LEU A 18 21.87 8.70 13.36
C LEU A 18 22.42 9.66 12.29
N CYS A 19 21.71 10.75 12.01
CA CYS A 19 22.17 11.74 11.02
C CYS A 19 23.45 12.45 11.50
N ARG A 20 23.55 12.74 12.80
CA ARG A 20 24.75 13.37 13.37
C ARG A 20 25.98 12.45 13.32
N TRP A 21 25.77 11.14 13.50
CA TRP A 21 26.85 10.15 13.41
C TRP A 21 27.24 9.86 11.96
N HIS A 22 26.29 9.47 11.11
CA HIS A 22 26.57 8.98 9.77
C HIS A 22 26.71 10.07 8.70
N LYS A 23 26.22 11.30 8.97
CA LYS A 23 26.25 12.43 8.05
C LYS A 23 25.77 12.07 6.63
N PRO A 24 24.57 11.50 6.49
CA PRO A 24 24.12 11.02 5.18
C PRO A 24 23.93 12.19 4.21
N THR A 25 24.23 11.95 2.94
CA THR A 25 24.07 12.94 1.86
C THR A 25 22.62 13.05 1.38
N GLY A 26 21.73 12.21 1.88
CA GLY A 26 20.30 12.32 1.62
C GLY A 26 19.51 11.24 2.33
N ILE A 27 18.20 11.45 2.43
CA ILE A 27 17.27 10.48 3.02
C ILE A 27 16.12 10.24 2.04
N ILE A 28 15.80 8.97 1.80
CA ILE A 28 14.58 8.58 1.10
C ILE A 28 13.55 8.17 2.16
N GLY A 29 12.52 9.00 2.34
CA GLY A 29 11.40 8.72 3.23
C GLY A 29 10.33 7.94 2.47
N ARG A 30 10.04 6.70 2.90
CA ARG A 30 8.93 5.92 2.35
C ARG A 30 7.65 6.20 3.12
N GLY A 31 6.69 6.84 2.45
CA GLY A 31 5.45 7.33 3.06
C GLY A 31 5.60 8.65 3.82
N ILE A 32 4.46 9.20 4.27
CA ILE A 32 4.38 10.58 4.77
C ILE A 32 5.15 10.79 6.08
N PHE A 33 5.02 9.87 7.04
CA PHE A 33 5.64 10.04 8.36
C PHE A 33 7.17 10.00 8.30
N ALA A 34 7.73 9.03 7.55
CA ALA A 34 9.17 8.93 7.37
C ALA A 34 9.75 10.16 6.67
N THR A 35 9.04 10.66 5.66
CA THR A 35 9.46 11.84 4.91
C THR A 35 9.38 13.11 5.75
N ALA A 36 8.34 13.27 6.56
CA ALA A 36 8.23 14.41 7.49
C ALA A 36 9.39 14.44 8.49
N LEU A 37 9.79 13.28 9.04
CA LEU A 37 10.98 13.18 9.88
C LEU A 37 12.25 13.55 9.11
N ALA A 38 12.40 13.09 7.87
CA ALA A 38 13.53 13.41 7.01
C ALA A 38 13.60 14.92 6.70
N LEU A 39 12.46 15.57 6.40
CA LEU A 39 12.36 17.01 6.22
C LEU A 39 12.84 17.76 7.46
N ARG A 40 12.46 17.30 8.66
CA ARG A 40 12.95 17.88 9.91
C ARG A 40 14.47 17.80 10.03
N MET A 41 15.10 16.70 9.61
CA MET A 41 16.57 16.56 9.61
C MET A 41 17.22 17.51 8.61
N ARG A 42 16.63 17.66 7.42
CA ARG A 42 17.12 18.59 6.40
C ARG A 42 17.02 20.04 6.87
N ASN A 43 15.87 20.41 7.42
CA ASN A 43 15.64 21.76 7.93
C ASN A 43 16.55 22.08 9.14
N ALA A 44 17.00 21.06 9.88
CA ALA A 44 18.03 21.19 10.92
C ALA A 44 19.47 21.21 10.38
N GLY A 45 19.67 21.19 9.05
CA GLY A 45 20.98 21.21 8.41
C GLY A 45 21.78 19.90 8.54
N LEU A 46 21.15 18.80 8.94
CA LEU A 46 21.84 17.52 9.16
C LEU A 46 21.97 16.68 7.89
N VAL A 47 21.09 16.91 6.92
CA VAL A 47 21.13 16.25 5.61
C VAL A 47 20.83 17.29 4.53
N PRO A 48 21.44 17.21 3.35
CA PRO A 48 21.26 18.23 2.32
C PRO A 48 20.01 17.99 1.47
N GLN A 49 19.52 16.75 1.35
CA GLN A 49 18.42 16.40 0.44
C GLN A 49 17.48 15.34 1.02
N VAL A 50 16.20 15.47 0.68
CA VAL A 50 15.13 14.54 1.05
C VAL A 50 14.35 14.14 -0.20
N CYS A 51 14.18 12.83 -0.38
CA CYS A 51 13.30 12.26 -1.40
C CYS A 51 12.06 11.66 -0.73
N PHE A 52 10.88 12.04 -1.22
CA PHE A 52 9.63 11.40 -0.87
C PHE A 52 9.38 10.17 -1.76
N ASP A 53 9.33 8.96 -1.22
CA ASP A 53 8.86 7.74 -1.90
C ASP A 53 7.37 7.54 -1.58
N GLY A 54 6.51 8.09 -2.45
CA GLY A 54 5.06 8.05 -2.35
C GLY A 54 4.46 6.90 -3.15
N ARG A 55 3.69 6.04 -2.46
CA ARG A 55 3.10 4.83 -3.05
C ARG A 55 1.57 4.76 -2.99
N ALA A 56 0.96 5.69 -2.28
CA ALA A 56 -0.48 5.81 -2.10
C ALA A 56 -0.84 7.30 -1.94
N ALA A 57 -2.13 7.60 -2.09
CA ALA A 57 -2.73 8.87 -1.69
C ALA A 57 -3.18 8.72 -0.23
N TYR A 58 -2.27 8.98 0.71
CA TYR A 58 -2.42 8.59 2.12
C TYR A 58 -3.59 9.28 2.79
N GLY A 59 -3.78 10.58 2.54
CA GLY A 59 -4.89 11.35 3.07
C GLY A 59 -6.23 10.81 2.58
N ALA A 60 -6.35 10.58 1.27
CA ALA A 60 -7.58 10.04 0.67
C ALA A 60 -7.91 8.63 1.20
N GLU A 61 -6.91 7.76 1.32
CA GLU A 61 -7.08 6.42 1.88
C GLU A 61 -7.58 6.47 3.33
N TRP A 62 -7.02 7.37 4.15
CA TRP A 62 -7.39 7.49 5.56
C TRP A 62 -8.76 8.13 5.77
N GLU A 63 -9.14 9.09 4.91
CA GLU A 63 -10.46 9.71 4.90
C GLU A 63 -11.55 8.70 4.48
N GLU A 64 -11.32 7.94 3.41
CA GLU A 64 -12.31 7.02 2.85
C GLU A 64 -12.51 5.77 3.71
N TYR A 65 -11.40 5.15 4.14
CA TYR A 65 -11.45 3.83 4.81
C TYR A 65 -11.31 3.91 6.32
N ARG A 66 -11.25 5.12 6.91
CA ARG A 66 -11.03 5.35 8.34
C ARG A 66 -9.99 4.40 8.94
N VAL A 67 -8.81 4.36 8.31
CA VAL A 67 -7.69 3.46 8.67
C VAL A 67 -7.34 3.54 10.17
N VAL A 68 -7.57 4.70 10.78
CA VAL A 68 -7.56 4.91 12.22
C VAL A 68 -8.86 5.60 12.62
N ASP A 69 -9.49 5.14 13.71
CA ASP A 69 -10.67 5.79 14.27
C ASP A 69 -10.30 7.04 15.08
N ASN A 70 -9.74 8.04 14.40
CA ASN A 70 -9.31 9.29 15.00
C ASN A 70 -9.27 10.40 13.94
N ASP A 71 -10.32 11.23 13.89
CA ASP A 71 -10.46 12.30 12.90
C ASP A 71 -9.31 13.33 12.96
N ARG A 72 -8.75 13.58 14.14
CA ARG A 72 -7.59 14.48 14.29
C ARG A 72 -6.36 13.90 13.59
N LEU A 73 -6.13 12.59 13.74
CA LEU A 73 -4.99 11.94 13.11
C LEU A 73 -5.19 11.83 11.58
N ILE A 74 -6.43 11.66 11.11
CA ILE A 74 -6.76 11.72 9.67
C ILE A 74 -6.46 13.12 9.11
N ALA A 75 -6.92 14.18 9.79
CA ALA A 75 -6.63 15.55 9.39
C ALA A 75 -5.11 15.85 9.41
N GLU A 76 -4.39 15.33 10.40
CA GLU A 76 -2.92 15.40 10.46
C GLU A 76 -2.29 14.67 9.28
N CYS A 77 -2.78 13.48 8.91
CA CYS A 77 -2.32 12.71 7.75
C CYS A 77 -2.40 13.53 6.46
N VAL A 78 -3.55 14.16 6.20
CA VAL A 78 -3.78 15.00 5.01
C VAL A 78 -2.86 16.23 4.99
N ALA A 79 -2.74 16.90 6.15
CA ALA A 79 -1.85 18.05 6.28
C ALA A 79 -0.38 17.66 6.06
N LEU A 80 0.04 16.53 6.64
CA LEU A 80 1.39 16.00 6.53
C LEU A 80 1.70 15.55 5.11
N GLU A 81 0.75 14.91 4.42
CA GLU A 81 0.91 14.54 3.02
C GLU A 81 1.16 15.77 2.14
N ARG A 82 0.37 16.83 2.33
CA ARG A 82 0.57 18.10 1.63
C ARG A 82 1.94 18.70 1.94
N GLU A 83 2.37 18.68 3.20
CA GLU A 83 3.68 19.17 3.61
C GLU A 83 4.80 18.40 2.92
N VAL A 84 4.77 17.06 2.95
CA VAL A 84 5.88 16.27 2.38
C VAL A 84 5.94 16.34 0.87
N VAL A 85 4.78 16.36 0.20
CA VAL A 85 4.68 16.50 -1.25
C VAL A 85 5.22 17.85 -1.69
N ASN A 86 4.98 18.93 -0.96
CA ASN A 86 5.47 20.26 -1.35
C ASN A 86 6.89 20.55 -0.80
N GLY A 87 7.27 19.93 0.31
CA GLY A 87 8.50 20.21 1.04
C GLY A 87 9.72 19.39 0.63
N ALA A 88 9.56 18.18 0.07
CA ALA A 88 10.68 17.34 -0.36
C ALA A 88 11.54 18.00 -1.45
N ASP A 89 12.75 17.50 -1.68
CA ASP A 89 13.61 17.98 -2.77
C ASP A 89 13.34 17.21 -4.08
N LEU A 90 13.00 15.93 -3.94
CA LEU A 90 12.59 15.01 -5.01
C LEU A 90 11.36 14.22 -4.55
N ARG A 91 10.49 13.83 -5.49
CA ARG A 91 9.42 12.85 -5.24
C ARG A 91 9.56 11.67 -6.19
N MET A 92 9.26 10.50 -5.69
CA MET A 92 9.05 9.28 -6.45
C MET A 92 7.60 8.88 -6.29
N SER A 93 6.96 8.58 -7.41
CA SER A 93 5.60 8.07 -7.49
C SER A 93 5.58 6.72 -8.19
N VAL A 94 4.64 5.87 -7.85
CA VAL A 94 4.41 4.60 -8.56
C VAL A 94 3.58 4.76 -9.83
N SER A 95 2.93 5.91 -10.04
CA SER A 95 2.11 6.18 -11.22
C SER A 95 1.98 7.67 -11.54
N HIS A 96 1.64 7.99 -12.80
CA HIS A 96 1.28 9.37 -13.18
C HIS A 96 -0.03 9.83 -12.53
N VAL A 97 -0.95 8.91 -12.27
CA VAL A 97 -2.24 9.20 -11.61
C VAL A 97 -2.02 9.71 -10.19
N LEU A 98 -1.07 9.15 -9.45
CA LEU A 98 -0.74 9.63 -8.12
C LEU A 98 -0.12 11.04 -8.15
N VAL A 99 0.71 11.34 -9.17
CA VAL A 99 1.24 12.71 -9.36
C VAL A 99 0.11 13.69 -9.69
N GLN A 100 -0.85 13.28 -10.52
CA GLN A 100 -2.04 14.09 -10.82
C GLN A 100 -2.85 14.37 -9.55
N HIS A 101 -3.08 13.35 -8.71
CA HIS A 101 -3.73 13.52 -7.41
C HIS A 101 -3.01 14.58 -6.55
N TRP A 102 -1.67 14.53 -6.47
CA TRP A 102 -0.90 15.55 -5.75
C TRP A 102 -1.11 16.97 -6.31
N ARG A 103 -1.20 17.12 -7.63
CA ARG A 103 -1.41 18.42 -8.28
C ARG A 103 -2.80 18.99 -8.01
N GLU A 104 -3.81 18.13 -8.04
CA GLU A 104 -5.22 18.52 -7.91
C GLU A 104 -5.63 18.72 -6.45
N ARG A 105 -5.27 17.79 -5.56
CA ARG A 105 -5.73 17.76 -4.16
C ARG A 105 -4.76 18.40 -3.18
N LEU A 106 -3.45 18.31 -3.45
CA LEU A 106 -2.41 18.77 -2.53
C LEU A 106 -1.69 20.02 -3.03
N GLY A 107 -2.11 20.57 -4.18
CA GLY A 107 -1.55 21.78 -4.75
C GLY A 107 -0.09 21.66 -5.19
N TYR A 108 0.39 20.44 -5.47
CA TYR A 108 1.75 20.25 -5.97
C TYR A 108 1.93 20.99 -7.30
N ARG A 109 2.94 21.86 -7.37
CA ARG A 109 3.32 22.62 -8.58
C ARG A 109 4.75 22.38 -9.05
N GLY A 110 5.50 21.54 -8.35
CA GLY A 110 6.89 21.26 -8.70
C GLY A 110 7.03 20.35 -9.92
N GLU A 111 8.25 20.33 -10.47
CA GLU A 111 8.62 19.49 -11.62
C GLU A 111 9.58 18.36 -11.25
N ARG A 112 10.22 18.46 -10.07
CA ARG A 112 11.16 17.44 -9.57
C ARG A 112 10.42 16.24 -8.98
N HIS A 113 9.82 15.44 -9.85
CA HIS A 113 9.28 14.13 -9.54
C HIS A 113 9.69 13.09 -10.58
N LEU A 114 9.69 11.82 -10.18
CA LEU A 114 9.92 10.66 -11.04
C LEU A 114 8.78 9.68 -10.86
N VAL A 115 8.37 9.01 -11.94
CA VAL A 115 7.42 7.91 -11.88
C VAL A 115 8.18 6.60 -12.11
N ILE A 116 8.18 5.74 -11.10
CA ILE A 116 8.79 4.41 -11.14
C ILE A 116 7.70 3.39 -10.80
N PRO A 117 7.09 2.74 -11.81
CA PRO A 117 6.08 1.72 -11.58
C PRO A 117 6.61 0.58 -10.70
N CYS A 118 5.74 0.02 -9.87
CA CYS A 118 6.06 -1.17 -9.11
C CYS A 118 6.40 -2.33 -10.07
N THR A 119 7.44 -3.10 -9.73
CA THR A 119 7.84 -4.31 -10.45
C THR A 119 7.79 -5.51 -9.52
N LEU A 120 7.60 -6.70 -10.09
CA LEU A 120 7.73 -7.94 -9.36
C LEU A 120 9.21 -8.30 -9.16
N GLY A 121 9.53 -8.96 -8.06
CA GLY A 121 10.87 -9.48 -7.84
C GLY A 121 11.17 -10.63 -8.79
N ARG A 122 12.42 -10.74 -9.27
CA ARG A 122 12.86 -11.82 -10.18
C ARG A 122 12.58 -13.23 -9.66
N SER A 123 12.57 -13.42 -8.34
CA SER A 123 12.25 -14.70 -7.70
C SER A 123 10.80 -15.14 -7.91
N VAL A 124 9.89 -14.22 -8.23
CA VAL A 124 8.49 -14.50 -8.59
C VAL A 124 8.40 -14.84 -10.08
N GLU A 125 9.08 -14.09 -10.93
CA GLU A 125 9.13 -14.32 -12.39
C GLU A 125 9.77 -15.68 -12.74
N ALA A 126 10.75 -16.12 -11.94
CA ALA A 126 11.50 -17.34 -12.17
C ALA A 126 10.86 -18.60 -11.56
N ARG A 127 9.66 -18.51 -10.95
CA ARG A 127 9.02 -19.72 -10.42
C ARG A 127 8.61 -20.63 -11.56
N PRO A 128 8.99 -21.93 -11.53
CA PRO A 128 8.48 -22.89 -12.49
C PRO A 128 6.96 -22.87 -12.41
N THR A 129 6.31 -22.73 -13.55
CA THR A 129 4.85 -22.80 -13.63
C THR A 129 4.46 -24.18 -13.17
N ARG A 130 3.89 -24.29 -11.96
CA ARG A 130 3.19 -25.52 -11.58
C ARG A 130 2.05 -25.69 -12.58
N GLU A 131 1.90 -26.87 -13.16
CA GLU A 131 0.83 -27.06 -14.14
C GLU A 131 -0.51 -26.78 -13.48
N ALA A 132 -1.32 -25.90 -14.09
CA ALA A 132 -2.60 -25.48 -13.55
C ALA A 132 -3.57 -26.67 -13.33
N ALA A 133 -3.36 -27.80 -14.03
CA ALA A 133 -4.13 -29.02 -13.87
C ALA A 133 -3.99 -29.64 -12.47
N ASP A 134 -2.79 -29.61 -11.88
CA ASP A 134 -2.50 -30.21 -10.58
C ASP A 134 -3.21 -29.45 -9.46
N LEU A 135 -3.15 -28.11 -9.50
CA LEU A 135 -3.76 -27.27 -8.49
C LEU A 135 -5.29 -27.34 -8.53
N ARG A 136 -5.90 -27.42 -9.72
CA ARG A 136 -7.36 -27.56 -9.85
C ARG A 136 -7.84 -28.89 -9.28
N ALA A 137 -7.14 -29.98 -9.59
CA ALA A 137 -7.48 -31.29 -9.04
C ALA A 137 -7.31 -31.34 -7.51
N GLU A 138 -6.23 -30.75 -6.98
CA GLU A 138 -5.97 -30.64 -5.53
C GLU A 138 -7.06 -29.85 -4.79
N LEU A 139 -7.58 -28.79 -5.41
CA LEU A 139 -8.65 -27.94 -4.85
C LEU A 139 -10.06 -28.47 -5.15
N GLY A 140 -10.17 -29.62 -5.85
CA GLY A 140 -11.46 -30.25 -6.16
C GLY A 140 -12.29 -29.50 -7.19
N TRP A 141 -11.65 -28.81 -8.14
CA TRP A 141 -12.28 -28.14 -9.26
C TRP A 141 -12.18 -28.97 -10.54
N SER A 142 -13.28 -29.04 -11.28
CA SER A 142 -13.35 -29.65 -12.61
C SER A 142 -12.64 -28.79 -13.65
N LYS A 143 -12.53 -29.27 -14.90
CA LYS A 143 -11.99 -28.45 -15.99
C LYS A 143 -13.02 -27.44 -16.50
N GLU A 144 -14.29 -27.68 -16.21
CA GLU A 144 -15.45 -26.94 -16.66
C GLU A 144 -15.82 -25.79 -15.70
N ASP A 145 -15.26 -25.79 -14.49
CA ASP A 145 -15.50 -24.75 -13.49
C ASP A 145 -14.84 -23.42 -13.89
N THR A 146 -15.58 -22.32 -13.84
CA THR A 146 -14.99 -20.98 -13.89
C THR A 146 -14.40 -20.67 -12.51
N VAL A 147 -13.15 -20.25 -12.43
CA VAL A 147 -12.51 -19.92 -11.13
C VAL A 147 -12.22 -18.43 -11.09
N LEU A 148 -12.76 -17.75 -10.07
CA LEU A 148 -12.45 -16.36 -9.78
C LEU A 148 -11.48 -16.32 -8.59
N VAL A 149 -10.32 -15.70 -8.80
CA VAL A 149 -9.29 -15.55 -7.75
C VAL A 149 -9.20 -14.10 -7.32
N TYR A 150 -9.36 -13.86 -6.02
CA TYR A 150 -9.03 -12.59 -5.39
C TYR A 150 -7.66 -12.71 -4.71
N SER A 151 -6.76 -11.77 -5.02
CA SER A 151 -5.44 -11.71 -4.39
C SER A 151 -5.25 -10.32 -3.79
N GLY A 152 -5.40 -10.26 -2.47
CA GLY A 152 -5.35 -9.04 -1.68
C GLY A 152 -5.53 -9.34 -0.20
N THR A 153 -5.28 -8.35 0.63
CA THR A 153 -5.54 -8.36 2.06
C THR A 153 -7.01 -8.02 2.34
N SER A 154 -7.42 -8.12 3.60
CA SER A 154 -8.79 -7.80 4.06
C SER A 154 -8.97 -6.33 4.46
N VAL A 155 -8.05 -5.45 4.07
CA VAL A 155 -8.15 -4.01 4.38
C VAL A 155 -9.18 -3.33 3.46
N GLY A 156 -9.84 -2.29 3.97
CA GLY A 156 -10.97 -1.64 3.30
C GLY A 156 -10.67 -1.20 1.86
N TRP A 157 -9.49 -0.63 1.60
CA TRP A 157 -9.11 -0.13 0.26
C TRP A 157 -8.89 -1.22 -0.78
N GLN A 158 -8.85 -2.49 -0.40
CA GLN A 158 -8.81 -3.60 -1.35
C GLN A 158 -10.20 -4.21 -1.61
N SER A 159 -11.25 -3.67 -0.98
CA SER A 159 -12.65 -3.92 -1.33
C SER A 159 -13.04 -5.41 -1.30
N LEU A 160 -12.48 -6.19 -0.37
CA LEU A 160 -12.82 -7.61 -0.22
C LEU A 160 -14.33 -7.81 -0.02
N ASP A 161 -14.98 -6.99 0.81
CA ASP A 161 -16.43 -7.02 1.04
C ASP A 161 -17.24 -6.77 -0.24
N LEU A 162 -16.71 -5.99 -1.18
CA LEU A 162 -17.35 -5.78 -2.48
C LEU A 162 -17.16 -7.03 -3.37
N ALA A 163 -15.96 -7.59 -3.39
CA ALA A 163 -15.67 -8.83 -4.13
C ALA A 163 -16.58 -9.98 -3.66
N GLU A 164 -16.76 -10.14 -2.35
CA GLU A 164 -17.65 -11.15 -1.76
C GLU A 164 -19.13 -10.94 -2.12
N ARG A 165 -19.58 -9.69 -2.24
CA ARG A 165 -20.96 -9.37 -2.64
C ARG A 165 -21.23 -9.55 -4.13
N VAL A 166 -20.26 -9.22 -4.98
CA VAL A 166 -20.42 -9.24 -6.44
C VAL A 166 -20.19 -10.63 -7.01
N ALA A 167 -19.30 -11.43 -6.41
CA ALA A 167 -18.98 -12.75 -6.94
C ALA A 167 -20.21 -13.68 -7.09
N PRO A 168 -21.15 -13.78 -6.12
CA PRO A 168 -22.37 -14.58 -6.29
C PRO A 168 -23.29 -14.07 -7.40
N LEU A 169 -23.37 -12.75 -7.59
CA LEU A 169 -24.22 -12.11 -8.62
C LEU A 169 -23.68 -12.36 -10.03
N ALA A 170 -22.36 -12.27 -10.22
CA ALA A 170 -21.72 -12.59 -11.48
C ALA A 170 -21.88 -14.06 -11.89
N CYS A 171 -22.22 -14.93 -10.93
CA CYS A 171 -22.27 -16.37 -11.12
C CYS A 171 -23.68 -16.96 -11.15
N GLY A 172 -24.73 -16.13 -11.01
CA GLY A 172 -26.12 -16.59 -11.11
C GLY A 172 -26.76 -17.00 -9.77
N GLY A 173 -26.28 -16.51 -8.64
CA GLY A 173 -27.02 -16.50 -7.36
C GLY A 173 -27.06 -17.81 -6.56
N LEU A 174 -26.28 -18.83 -6.91
CA LEU A 174 -26.32 -20.16 -6.30
C LEU A 174 -25.15 -20.49 -5.34
N TYR A 175 -24.40 -19.50 -4.84
CA TYR A 175 -23.08 -19.76 -4.23
C TYR A 175 -22.95 -19.25 -2.80
N ALA A 176 -22.33 -20.08 -1.96
CA ALA A 176 -21.83 -19.71 -0.63
C ALA A 176 -20.29 -19.56 -0.69
N PRO A 177 -19.71 -18.46 -0.17
CA PRO A 177 -18.27 -18.27 -0.14
C PRO A 177 -17.61 -19.31 0.78
N HIS A 178 -16.50 -19.90 0.33
CA HIS A 178 -15.69 -20.84 1.11
C HIS A 178 -14.33 -20.21 1.41
N VAL A 179 -14.15 -19.67 2.63
CA VAL A 179 -12.87 -19.07 3.02
C VAL A 179 -11.89 -20.18 3.40
N VAL A 180 -10.81 -20.35 2.62
CA VAL A 180 -9.71 -21.26 2.95
C VAL A 180 -8.57 -20.43 3.56
N PRO A 181 -8.24 -20.62 4.85
CA PRO A 181 -7.06 -19.97 5.43
C PRO A 181 -5.78 -20.62 4.90
N GLU A 182 -4.85 -19.82 4.38
CA GLU A 182 -3.49 -20.32 4.10
C GLU A 182 -2.78 -20.64 5.43
N PRO A 183 -2.22 -21.85 5.61
CA PRO A 183 -1.40 -22.15 6.76
C PRO A 183 -0.03 -21.48 6.59
N GLY A 184 0.19 -20.37 7.29
CA GLY A 184 1.54 -19.85 7.55
C GLY A 184 1.85 -18.41 7.14
N SER A 185 0.90 -17.64 6.60
CA SER A 185 1.12 -16.21 6.35
C SER A 185 0.61 -15.38 7.54
N CYS A 186 1.50 -14.55 8.10
CA CYS A 186 1.15 -13.60 9.14
C CYS A 186 0.32 -12.46 8.51
N GLY A 187 -1.00 -12.62 8.46
CA GLY A 187 -1.96 -11.53 8.23
C GLY A 187 -2.63 -11.44 6.86
N ASP A 188 -2.29 -12.29 5.89
CA ASP A 188 -2.97 -12.31 4.59
C ASP A 188 -4.12 -13.33 4.62
N ARG A 189 -5.35 -12.81 4.52
CA ARG A 189 -6.53 -13.64 4.21
C ARG A 189 -6.71 -13.67 2.70
N SER A 190 -6.29 -14.75 2.06
CA SER A 190 -6.76 -15.10 0.72
C SER A 190 -8.20 -15.57 0.82
N VAL A 191 -9.11 -14.95 0.07
CA VAL A 191 -10.51 -15.40 -0.06
C VAL A 191 -10.66 -16.07 -1.41
N GLU A 192 -11.10 -17.32 -1.37
CA GLU A 192 -11.30 -18.18 -2.52
C GLU A 192 -12.80 -18.37 -2.73
N VAL A 193 -13.33 -18.05 -3.91
CA VAL A 193 -14.75 -18.20 -4.19
C VAL A 193 -14.93 -19.39 -5.13
N ARG A 194 -15.49 -20.49 -4.62
CA ARG A 194 -15.78 -21.70 -5.39
C ARG A 194 -17.01 -21.49 -6.26
N LEU A 195 -16.89 -21.78 -7.55
CA LEU A 195 -18.00 -21.86 -8.48
C LEU A 195 -18.08 -23.29 -9.03
N SER A 196 -19.09 -24.06 -8.64
CA SER A 196 -19.47 -25.31 -9.31
C SER A 196 -20.90 -25.21 -9.81
N ARG A 197 -21.16 -25.59 -11.06
CA ARG A 197 -22.52 -25.69 -11.58
C ARG A 197 -23.34 -26.67 -10.73
N ALA A 198 -24.47 -26.21 -10.19
CA ALA A 198 -25.51 -27.14 -9.76
C ALA A 198 -26.07 -27.80 -11.03
N GLY A 199 -25.89 -29.11 -11.14
CA GLY A 199 -26.53 -29.94 -12.17
C GLY A 199 -28.03 -30.05 -11.95
#